data_AF-A0A9D7I0I9-F1
#
_entry.id   AF-A0A9D7I0I9-F1
#
_cell.length_a   1.000
_cell.length_b   1.000
_cell.length_c   1.000
_cell.angle_alpha   90.00
_cell.angle_beta   90.00
_cell.angle_gamma   90.00
#
_symmetry.space_group_name_H-M   'P 1'
#
loop_
_entity.id
_entity.type
_entity.pdbx_description
1 polymer ?
#
loop_
_entity_poly.entity_id
_entity_poly.type
_entity_poly.pdbx_seq_one_letter_code
_entity_poly.pdbx_strand_id
1 'polypeptide(L)'
;MKLKLPLLVLITTFSLSFFSCGEKKNKTTDEQSIIQPSNDGIVPTIDTTNLNDEASLLDAIKKVADANIADDKKREEDPSYSGHYLELTKLYTAVLKASNKYSESIADPKKALEYHEKFSNIQKTMYEK
;
A
#
# COMPACT_ATOMS: atom_id res chain seq x y z
N MET A 1 16.86 -9.60 -54.85
CA MET A 1 16.66 -8.16 -55.18
C MET A 1 15.34 -7.98 -55.91
N LYS A 2 14.37 -7.30 -55.28
CA LYS A 2 13.34 -6.44 -55.89
C LYS A 2 12.44 -5.92 -54.76
N LEU A 3 12.79 -4.73 -54.30
CA LEU A 3 12.04 -3.87 -53.38
C LEU A 3 10.94 -3.18 -54.19
N LYS A 4 9.66 -3.27 -53.79
CA LYS A 4 8.64 -2.25 -54.07
C LYS A 4 7.57 -2.26 -52.98
N LEU A 5 7.66 -1.27 -52.09
CA LEU A 5 6.59 -0.78 -51.23
C LEU A 5 5.57 -0.01 -52.10
N PRO A 6 4.27 -0.07 -51.76
CA PRO A 6 3.51 1.17 -51.81
C PRO A 6 2.91 1.52 -50.44
N LEU A 7 3.29 2.73 -50.04
CA LEU A 7 2.73 3.60 -49.03
C LEU A 7 1.19 3.63 -49.11
N LEU A 8 0.50 3.15 -48.07
CA LEU A 8 -0.92 3.42 -47.88
C LEU A 8 -1.08 4.23 -46.59
N VAL A 9 -1.13 5.54 -46.76
CA VAL A 9 -1.50 6.51 -45.73
C VAL A 9 -3.00 6.33 -45.49
N LEU A 10 -3.37 5.65 -44.41
CA LEU A 10 -4.75 5.61 -43.93
C LEU A 10 -4.90 6.61 -42.77
N ILE A 11 -5.23 7.84 -43.12
CA ILE A 11 -5.75 8.84 -42.19
C ILE A 11 -7.10 8.32 -41.71
N THR A 12 -7.15 7.76 -40.50
CA THR A 12 -8.41 7.54 -39.79
C THR A 12 -8.53 8.57 -38.69
N THR A 13 -9.55 9.39 -38.87
CA THR A 13 -9.94 10.53 -38.07
C THR A 13 -10.27 10.14 -36.64
N PHE A 14 -9.53 10.76 -35.72
CA PHE A 14 -10.06 11.46 -34.54
C PHE A 14 -11.53 11.17 -34.22
N SER A 15 -11.75 10.33 -33.22
CA SER A 15 -12.96 10.40 -32.40
C SER A 15 -12.50 10.34 -30.95
N LEU A 16 -12.18 11.53 -30.41
CA LEU A 16 -12.20 11.74 -28.98
C LEU A 16 -13.61 11.45 -28.50
N SER A 17 -13.80 10.24 -27.98
CA SER A 17 -14.89 9.98 -27.08
C SER A 17 -14.56 10.71 -25.79
N PHE A 18 -15.13 11.91 -25.65
CA PHE A 18 -15.31 12.57 -24.37
C PHE A 18 -16.05 11.60 -23.46
N PHE A 19 -15.33 10.85 -22.63
CA PHE A 19 -15.92 10.29 -21.42
C PHE A 19 -16.25 11.48 -20.53
N SER A 20 -17.49 11.91 -20.70
CA SER A 20 -18.21 12.83 -19.85
C SER A 20 -17.90 12.49 -18.38
N CYS A 21 -17.31 13.47 -17.71
CA CYS A 21 -17.12 13.52 -16.28
C CYS A 21 -18.52 13.53 -15.64
N GLY A 22 -19.05 12.34 -15.39
CA GLY A 22 -20.23 12.13 -14.58
C GLY A 22 -19.86 12.41 -13.13
N GLU A 23 -20.18 13.61 -12.67
CA GLU A 23 -20.06 14.09 -11.30
C GLU A 23 -20.92 13.21 -10.36
N LYS A 24 -20.38 12.08 -9.92
CA LYS A 24 -20.90 11.34 -8.77
C LYS A 24 -20.20 11.88 -7.53
N LYS A 25 -20.91 12.77 -6.82
CA LYS A 25 -20.63 13.12 -5.42
C LYS A 25 -20.73 11.87 -4.56
N ASN A 26 -19.66 11.09 -4.51
CA ASN A 26 -19.48 10.12 -3.45
C ASN A 26 -19.00 10.87 -2.22
N LYS A 27 -19.96 11.04 -1.32
CA LYS A 27 -19.80 11.45 0.07
C LYS A 27 -18.56 10.74 0.64
N THR A 28 -17.50 11.50 0.87
CA THR A 28 -16.36 11.08 1.69
C THR A 28 -16.89 10.89 3.09
N THR A 29 -17.32 9.66 3.39
CA THR A 29 -17.34 9.20 4.77
C THR A 29 -15.87 8.98 5.10
N ASP A 30 -15.25 9.95 5.77
CA ASP A 30 -14.08 9.69 6.60
C ASP A 30 -14.53 8.75 7.71
N GLU A 31 -14.69 7.47 7.37
CA GLU A 31 -14.68 6.42 8.36
C GLU A 31 -13.22 6.31 8.80
N GLN A 32 -12.92 6.92 9.95
CA GLN A 32 -11.87 6.42 10.82
C GLN A 32 -12.22 4.97 11.15
N SER A 33 -11.88 4.08 10.22
CA SER A 33 -12.08 2.64 10.34
C SER A 33 -11.07 2.16 11.36
N ILE A 34 -11.52 1.97 12.59
CA ILE A 34 -10.89 1.01 13.49
C ILE A 34 -10.95 -0.32 12.73
N ILE A 35 -9.83 -0.74 12.12
CA ILE A 35 -9.75 -2.03 11.42
C ILE A 35 -9.84 -3.08 12.53
N GLN A 36 -11.00 -3.75 12.62
CA GLN A 36 -11.22 -4.79 13.61
C GLN A 36 -10.29 -5.98 13.32
N PRO A 37 -9.69 -6.60 14.35
CA PRO A 37 -8.85 -7.77 14.18
C PRO A 37 -9.68 -8.93 13.60
N SER A 38 -9.07 -9.70 12.70
CA SER A 38 -9.60 -10.99 12.27
C SER A 38 -9.69 -11.96 13.47
N ASN A 39 -10.69 -12.83 13.46
CA ASN A 39 -10.92 -13.83 14.52
C ASN A 39 -9.78 -14.85 14.67
N ASP A 40 -8.91 -14.99 13.68
CA ASP A 40 -7.73 -15.86 13.73
C ASP A 40 -6.49 -15.18 14.35
N GLY A 41 -6.58 -13.90 14.71
CA GLY A 41 -5.50 -13.15 15.33
C GLY A 41 -4.35 -12.75 14.40
N ILE A 42 -4.47 -12.96 13.08
CA ILE A 42 -3.43 -12.60 12.11
C ILE A 42 -3.39 -11.09 11.88
N VAL A 43 -4.55 -10.45 11.74
CA VAL A 43 -4.64 -8.99 11.51
C VAL A 43 -4.42 -8.23 12.83
N PRO A 44 -3.35 -7.44 12.95
CA PRO A 44 -3.04 -6.74 14.19
C PRO A 44 -3.96 -5.53 14.37
N THR A 45 -4.29 -5.21 15.61
CA THR A 45 -4.93 -3.93 15.94
C THR A 45 -3.87 -2.84 16.02
N ILE A 46 -3.99 -1.83 15.17
CA ILE A 46 -3.10 -0.65 15.14
C ILE A 46 -3.96 0.60 15.23
N ASP A 47 -3.67 1.46 16.21
CA ASP A 47 -4.28 2.78 16.29
C ASP A 47 -3.63 3.71 15.27
N THR A 48 -4.22 3.75 14.07
CA THR A 48 -3.72 4.59 12.97
C THR A 48 -3.94 6.09 13.19
N THR A 49 -4.70 6.49 14.22
CA THR A 49 -4.97 7.90 14.53
C THR A 49 -3.85 8.55 15.33
N ASN A 50 -3.03 7.76 16.02
CA ASN A 50 -1.97 8.22 16.92
C ASN A 50 -0.55 7.83 16.46
N LEU A 51 -0.35 7.57 15.15
CA LEU A 51 0.97 7.30 14.57
C LEU A 51 1.69 8.61 14.23
N ASN A 52 2.30 9.25 15.22
CA ASN A 52 2.90 10.59 15.08
C ASN A 52 4.37 10.70 15.53
N ASP A 53 4.97 9.60 15.97
CA ASP A 53 6.37 9.53 16.38
C ASP A 53 7.08 8.32 15.76
N GLU A 54 8.42 8.37 15.73
CA GLU A 54 9.23 7.30 15.14
C GLU A 54 8.96 5.94 15.78
N ALA A 55 8.85 5.86 17.11
CA ALA A 55 8.70 4.58 17.80
C ALA A 55 7.36 3.93 17.48
N SER A 56 6.26 4.70 17.51
CA SER A 56 4.92 4.18 17.15
C SER A 56 4.85 3.76 15.68
N LEU A 57 5.49 4.50 14.77
CA LEU A 57 5.52 4.15 13.34
C LEU A 57 6.34 2.89 13.06
N LEU A 58 7.52 2.76 13.68
CA LEU A 58 8.38 1.58 13.52
C LEU A 58 7.73 0.33 14.14
N ASP A 59 7.06 0.46 15.29
CA ASP A 59 6.26 -0.62 15.88
C ASP A 59 5.07 -1.01 14.98
N ALA A 60 4.35 -0.04 14.42
CA ALA A 60 3.22 -0.30 13.54
C ALA A 60 3.64 -1.03 12.26
N ILE A 61 4.70 -0.60 11.57
CA ILE A 61 5.15 -1.29 10.36
C ILE A 61 5.70 -2.69 10.68
N LYS A 62 6.32 -2.87 11.86
CA LYS A 62 6.74 -4.20 12.31
C LYS A 62 5.55 -5.13 12.53
N LYS A 63 4.48 -4.68 13.18
CA LYS A 63 3.25 -5.46 13.35
C LYS A 63 2.63 -5.86 12.01
N VAL A 64 2.60 -4.93 11.05
CA VAL A 64 2.14 -5.24 9.68
C VAL A 64 3.04 -6.27 9.02
N ALA A 65 4.36 -6.20 9.19
CA ALA A 65 5.29 -7.16 8.61
C ALA A 65 5.11 -8.56 9.19
N ASP A 66 5.09 -8.66 10.52
CA ASP A 66 4.87 -9.92 11.24
C ASP A 66 3.53 -10.56 10.85
N ALA A 67 2.48 -9.73 10.63
CA ALA A 67 1.17 -10.19 10.17
C ALA A 67 1.15 -10.70 8.72
N ASN A 68 1.89 -10.06 7.80
CA ASN A 68 2.02 -10.57 6.43
C ASN A 68 2.72 -11.92 6.41
N ILE A 69 3.78 -12.09 7.19
CA ILE A 69 4.51 -13.36 7.31
C ILE A 69 3.58 -14.45 7.88
N ALA A 70 2.78 -14.12 8.90
CA ALA A 70 1.82 -15.05 9.48
C ALA A 70 0.71 -15.45 8.49
N ASP A 71 0.17 -14.50 7.74
CA ASP A 71 -0.84 -14.75 6.70
C ASP A 71 -0.30 -15.67 5.59
N ASP A 72 0.91 -15.37 5.13
CA ASP A 72 1.59 -16.15 4.09
C ASP A 72 1.87 -17.58 4.56
N LYS A 73 2.44 -17.74 5.76
CA LYS A 73 2.67 -19.05 6.37
C LYS A 73 1.37 -19.84 6.53
N LYS A 74 0.30 -19.19 6.99
CA LYS A 74 -1.00 -19.86 7.17
C LYS A 74 -1.57 -20.35 5.84
N ARG A 75 -1.39 -19.57 4.77
CA ARG A 75 -1.80 -19.93 3.40
C ARG A 75 -0.99 -21.11 2.84
N GLU A 76 0.28 -21.24 3.22
CA GLU A 76 1.10 -22.41 2.88
C GLU A 76 0.66 -23.68 3.63
N GLU A 77 0.29 -23.53 4.92
CA GLU A 77 -0.15 -24.64 5.76
C GLU A 77 -1.58 -25.11 5.46
N ASP A 78 -2.46 -24.20 5.05
CA ASP A 78 -3.87 -24.45 4.79
C ASP A 78 -4.30 -23.86 3.44
N PRO A 79 -4.37 -24.67 2.36
CA PRO A 79 -4.81 -24.21 1.05
C PRO A 79 -6.26 -23.71 0.99
N SER A 80 -7.08 -23.98 2.02
CA SER A 80 -8.45 -23.47 2.12
C SER A 80 -8.54 -22.11 2.80
N TYR A 81 -7.44 -21.64 3.40
CA TYR A 81 -7.34 -20.33 4.04
C TYR A 81 -7.41 -19.20 2.99
N SER A 82 -8.34 -18.27 3.20
CA SER A 82 -8.61 -17.18 2.24
C SER A 82 -7.59 -16.04 2.30
N GLY A 83 -6.84 -15.91 3.40
CA GLY A 83 -5.94 -14.79 3.64
C GLY A 83 -6.64 -13.48 4.02
N HIS A 84 -5.84 -12.52 4.46
CA HIS A 84 -6.25 -11.15 4.85
C HIS A 84 -5.59 -10.07 4.00
N TYR A 85 -5.37 -10.36 2.71
CA TYR A 85 -4.67 -9.45 1.80
C TYR A 85 -5.25 -8.02 1.84
N LEU A 86 -6.58 -7.88 1.85
CA LEU A 86 -7.24 -6.58 1.80
C LEU A 86 -7.04 -5.79 3.11
N GLU A 87 -7.19 -6.45 4.25
CA GLU A 87 -7.05 -5.88 5.59
C GLU A 87 -5.59 -5.45 5.84
N LEU A 88 -4.63 -6.34 5.52
CA LEU A 88 -3.21 -6.05 5.66
C LEU A 88 -2.74 -4.94 4.72
N THR A 89 -3.27 -4.89 3.48
CA THR A 89 -2.98 -3.80 2.54
C THR A 89 -3.50 -2.45 3.05
N LYS A 90 -4.71 -2.42 3.64
CA LYS A 90 -5.27 -1.21 4.25
C LYS A 90 -4.40 -0.73 5.42
N LEU A 91 -4.01 -1.63 6.31
CA LEU A 91 -3.11 -1.30 7.45
C LEU A 91 -1.77 -0.77 6.96
N TYR A 92 -1.13 -1.48 6.03
CA TYR A 92 0.13 -1.05 5.43
C TYR A 92 0.04 0.36 4.83
N THR A 93 -1.03 0.63 4.06
CA THR A 93 -1.25 1.94 3.43
C THR A 93 -1.44 3.04 4.46
N ALA A 94 -2.16 2.78 5.55
CA ALA A 94 -2.36 3.74 6.63
C ALA A 94 -1.04 4.08 7.34
N VAL A 95 -0.26 3.05 7.69
CA VAL A 95 1.06 3.22 8.32
C VAL A 95 2.03 3.95 7.38
N LEU A 96 2.07 3.61 6.09
CA LEU A 96 2.91 4.27 5.10
C LEU A 96 2.56 5.75 4.95
N LYS A 97 1.26 6.09 4.92
CA LYS A 97 0.81 7.49 4.86
C LYS A 97 1.24 8.28 6.09
N ALA A 98 1.15 7.70 7.28
CA ALA A 98 1.60 8.33 8.51
C ALA A 98 3.13 8.47 8.54
N SER A 99 3.85 7.44 8.09
CA SER A 99 5.31 7.43 7.96
C SER A 99 5.83 8.54 7.04
N ASN A 100 5.21 8.73 5.88
CA ASN A 100 5.59 9.79 4.95
C ASN A 100 5.40 11.18 5.59
N LYS A 101 4.27 11.41 6.26
CA LYS A 101 4.02 12.67 6.98
C LYS A 101 5.04 12.92 8.09
N TYR A 102 5.40 11.88 8.84
CA TYR A 102 6.43 11.99 9.88
C TYR A 102 7.80 12.32 9.27
N SER A 103 8.20 11.63 8.20
CA SER A 103 9.47 11.90 7.51
C SER A 103 9.57 13.34 7.01
N GLU A 104 8.48 13.87 6.41
CA GLU A 104 8.39 15.27 5.97
C GLU A 104 8.54 16.28 7.12
N SER A 105 8.22 15.89 8.36
CA SER A 105 8.38 16.75 9.55
C SER A 105 9.81 16.78 10.10
N ILE A 106 10.69 15.88 9.66
CA ILE A 106 12.07 15.80 10.13
C ILE A 106 12.91 16.86 9.40
N ALA A 107 13.30 17.91 10.12
CA ALA A 107 14.09 19.01 9.55
C ALA A 107 15.53 18.62 9.19
N ASP A 108 16.11 17.62 9.88
CA ASP A 108 17.48 17.16 9.64
C ASP A 108 17.49 16.07 8.55
N PRO A 109 18.08 16.31 7.37
CA PRO A 109 18.10 15.34 6.28
C PRO A 109 18.76 14.01 6.65
N LYS A 110 19.76 14.02 7.55
CA LYS A 110 20.43 12.77 7.99
C LYS A 110 19.48 11.92 8.83
N LYS A 111 18.72 12.55 9.72
CA LYS A 111 17.72 11.84 10.54
C LYS A 111 16.56 11.33 9.71
N ALA A 112 16.12 12.08 8.70
CA ALA A 112 15.09 11.63 7.77
C ALA A 112 15.55 10.40 6.97
N LEU A 113 16.81 10.40 6.52
CA LEU A 113 17.41 9.24 5.85
C LEU A 113 17.50 8.03 6.79
N GLU A 114 18.01 8.22 8.01
CA GLU A 114 18.10 7.14 9.02
C GLU A 114 16.72 6.54 9.31
N TYR A 115 15.69 7.38 9.46
CA TYR A 115 14.31 6.93 9.63
C TYR A 115 13.83 6.09 8.43
N HIS A 116 14.04 6.57 7.21
CA HIS A 116 13.66 5.84 6.01
C HIS A 116 14.36 4.49 5.89
N GLU A 117 15.65 4.41 6.25
CA GLU A 117 16.40 3.15 6.27
C GLU A 117 15.82 2.16 7.29
N LYS A 118 15.53 2.61 8.52
CA LYS A 118 14.88 1.77 9.54
C LYS A 118 13.54 1.24 9.06
N PHE A 119 12.69 2.12 8.54
CA PHE A 119 11.36 1.75 8.04
C PHE A 119 11.46 0.77 6.86
N SER A 120 12.34 1.06 5.90
CA SER A 120 12.56 0.20 4.73
C SER A 120 13.09 -1.18 5.12
N ASN A 121 14.01 -1.25 6.08
CA ASN A 121 14.56 -2.52 6.54
C ASN A 121 13.49 -3.40 7.18
N ILE A 122 12.56 -2.84 7.94
CA ILE A 122 11.42 -3.60 8.46
C ILE A 122 10.52 -4.06 7.30
N GLN A 123 10.21 -3.19 6.34
CA GLN A 123 9.38 -3.55 5.20
C GLN A 123 9.98 -4.70 4.36
N LYS A 124 11.30 -4.76 4.20
CA LYS A 124 11.97 -5.84 3.45
C LYS A 124 11.69 -7.21 4.05
N THR A 125 11.58 -7.32 5.37
CA THR A 125 11.30 -8.60 6.05
C THR A 125 10.01 -9.27 5.60
N MET A 126 9.04 -8.52 5.05
CA MET A 126 7.81 -9.06 4.46
C MET A 126 8.05 -9.96 3.25
N TYR A 127 9.19 -9.81 2.57
CA TYR A 127 9.50 -10.47 1.30
C TYR A 127 10.73 -11.37 1.39
N GLU A 128 11.39 -11.41 2.54
CA GLU A 128 12.49 -12.33 2.80
C GLU A 128 11.90 -13.73 2.98
N LYS A 129 12.12 -14.58 1.98
CA LYS A 129 11.71 -16.00 1.97
C LYS A 129 12.86 -16.90 2.36
#